data_AF-A0AAP3CRS7-F1
#
_entry.id   AF-A0AAP3CRS7-F1
#
_cell.length_a   1.000
_cell.length_b   1.000
_cell.length_c   1.000
_cell.angle_alpha   90.00
_cell.angle_beta   90.00
_cell.angle_gamma   90.00
#
_symmetry.space_group_name_H-M   'P 1'
#
loop_
_entity.id
_entity.type
_entity.pdbx_description
1 polymer ?
#
loop_
_entity_poly.entity_id
_entity_poly.type
_entity_poly.pdbx_seq_one_letter_code
_entity_poly.pdbx_strand_id
1 'polypeptide(L)'
;MILYDAIMYKYPDAVPRKDFELRNDGNGSYIEKWNLRAPIPTQKELEAWWEESQENPPYEPPDQVEVLAQELSQEKLARKQLEELNKTLGSELSDIKLSLLSLKGESAE
;
A
#
# COMPACT_ATOMS: atom_id res chain seq x y z
N MET A 1 -17.06 17.22 11.65
CA MET A 1 -16.07 18.02 10.91
C MET A 1 -14.78 18.02 11.70
N ILE A 2 -13.67 17.67 11.07
CA ILE A 2 -12.34 17.73 11.68
C ILE A 2 -11.65 18.99 11.13
N LEU A 3 -11.47 20.01 11.97
CA LEU A 3 -10.85 21.27 11.53
C LEU A 3 -9.44 21.08 10.98
N TYR A 4 -8.71 20.12 11.53
CA TYR A 4 -7.37 19.75 11.07
C TYR A 4 -7.39 19.37 9.59
N ASP A 5 -8.23 18.42 9.20
CA ASP A 5 -8.32 17.95 7.81
C ASP A 5 -8.79 19.06 6.87
N ALA A 6 -9.76 19.88 7.28
CA ALA A 6 -10.22 21.01 6.48
C ALA A 6 -9.11 22.04 6.21
N ILE A 7 -8.30 22.36 7.23
CA ILE A 7 -7.17 23.29 7.10
C ILE A 7 -6.06 22.65 6.25
N MET A 8 -5.74 21.37 6.48
CA MET A 8 -4.72 20.65 5.73
C MET A 8 -5.10 20.43 4.27
N TYR A 9 -6.40 20.28 3.97
CA TYR A 9 -6.90 20.21 2.61
C TYR A 9 -6.64 21.51 1.85
N LYS A 10 -6.92 22.67 2.47
CA LYS A 10 -6.71 23.98 1.84
C LYS A 10 -5.25 24.43 1.84
N TYR A 11 -4.51 24.10 2.89
CA TYR A 11 -3.14 24.50 3.13
C TYR A 11 -2.27 23.26 3.43
N PRO A 12 -1.98 22.42 2.42
CA PRO A 12 -1.20 21.19 2.61
C PRO A 12 0.22 21.45 3.11
N ASP A 13 0.78 22.63 2.84
CA ASP A 13 2.11 23.05 3.28
C ASP A 13 2.14 23.66 4.69
N ALA A 14 0.97 23.86 5.33
CA ALA A 14 0.92 24.43 6.68
C ALA A 14 1.42 23.42 7.71
N VAL A 15 2.26 23.87 8.63
CA VAL A 15 2.82 23.02 9.69
C VAL A 15 1.94 23.11 10.95
N PRO A 16 1.30 22.01 11.37
CA PRO A 16 0.50 21.98 12.59
C PRO A 16 1.37 22.31 13.81
N ARG A 17 0.81 23.03 14.80
CA ARG A 17 1.48 23.54 16.02
C ARG A 17 2.56 24.60 15.79
N LYS A 18 2.80 25.02 14.53
CA LYS A 18 3.69 26.14 14.20
C LYS A 18 2.92 27.24 13.49
N ASP A 19 2.29 26.89 12.39
CA ASP A 19 1.54 27.83 11.55
C ASP A 19 0.09 27.99 12.02
N PHE A 20 -0.46 26.97 12.66
CA PHE A 20 -1.73 27.05 13.38
C PHE A 20 -1.73 26.08 14.59
N GLU A 21 -2.42 26.45 15.67
CA GLU A 21 -2.56 25.61 16.87
C GLU A 21 -4.05 25.31 17.10
N LEU A 22 -4.38 24.03 17.19
CA LEU A 22 -5.74 23.57 17.48
C LEU A 22 -5.83 23.15 18.95
N ARG A 23 -6.87 23.61 19.64
CA ARG A 23 -7.25 23.17 20.98
C ARG A 23 -8.58 22.46 20.93
N ASN A 24 -8.79 21.54 21.85
CA ASN A 24 -10.07 20.89 22.05
C ASN A 24 -10.59 21.28 23.44
N ASP A 25 -11.76 21.93 23.49
CA ASP A 25 -12.43 22.33 24.74
C ASP A 25 -13.47 21.31 25.23
N GLY A 26 -13.54 20.13 24.60
CA GLY A 26 -14.54 19.09 24.89
C GLY A 26 -15.84 19.25 24.11
N ASN A 27 -16.09 20.41 23.48
CA ASN A 27 -17.22 20.63 22.58
C ASN A 27 -16.80 20.62 21.10
N GLY A 28 -15.51 20.82 20.83
CA GLY A 28 -14.94 20.68 19.50
C GLY A 28 -13.47 21.11 19.45
N SER A 29 -12.82 20.84 18.32
CA SER A 29 -11.52 21.46 18.04
C SER A 29 -11.74 22.88 17.52
N TYR A 30 -10.98 23.86 18.00
CA TYR A 30 -10.98 25.25 17.52
C TYR A 30 -9.54 25.75 17.30
N ILE A 31 -9.40 26.80 16.49
CA ILE A 31 -8.11 27.43 16.20
C ILE A 31 -7.76 28.36 17.37
N GLU A 32 -6.78 27.99 18.19
CA GLU A 32 -6.26 28.81 19.29
C GLU A 32 -5.27 29.86 18.76
N LYS A 33 -4.39 29.47 17.83
CA LYS A 33 -3.43 30.37 17.21
C LYS A 33 -3.42 30.20 15.70
N TRP A 34 -3.26 31.32 15.00
CA TRP A 34 -3.17 31.39 13.55
C TRP A 34 -2.01 32.29 13.15
N ASN A 35 -0.93 31.67 12.66
CA ASN A 35 0.31 32.33 12.27
C ASN A 35 0.54 32.34 10.75
N LEU A 36 -0.42 31.82 9.96
CA LEU A 36 -0.37 31.89 8.50
C LEU A 36 -0.60 33.32 8.03
N ARG A 37 0.02 33.70 6.90
CA ARG A 37 -0.26 34.96 6.18
C ARG A 37 -1.57 34.91 5.39
N ALA A 38 -2.56 34.21 5.93
CA ALA A 38 -3.89 34.05 5.38
C ALA A 38 -4.91 34.59 6.40
N PRO A 39 -6.09 35.07 5.96
CA PRO A 39 -7.15 35.40 6.89
C PRO A 39 -7.54 34.15 7.72
N ILE A 40 -7.92 34.37 8.99
CA ILE A 40 -8.45 33.30 9.82
C ILE A 40 -9.76 32.83 9.18
N PRO A 41 -9.90 31.53 8.85
CA PRO A 41 -11.09 31.04 8.18
C PRO A 41 -12.31 31.10 9.07
N THR A 42 -13.46 31.40 8.46
CA THR A 42 -14.75 31.35 9.12
C THR A 42 -15.26 29.90 9.21
N GLN A 43 -16.20 29.65 10.12
CA GLN A 43 -16.84 28.33 10.28
C GLN A 43 -17.40 27.78 8.96
N LYS A 44 -18.03 28.65 8.16
CA LYS A 44 -18.63 28.27 6.87
C LYS A 44 -17.57 27.88 5.84
N GLU A 45 -16.40 28.52 5.85
CA GLU A 45 -15.28 28.16 4.98
C GLU A 45 -14.66 26.82 5.39
N LEU A 46 -14.53 26.57 6.70
CA LEU A 46 -14.04 25.29 7.23
C LEU A 46 -14.99 24.14 6.87
N GLU A 47 -16.30 24.37 6.94
CA GLU A 47 -17.32 23.39 6.51
C GLU A 47 -17.23 23.10 5.02
N ALA A 48 -17.09 24.14 4.18
CA ALA A 48 -16.92 23.97 2.74
C ALA A 48 -15.65 23.18 2.38
N TRP A 49 -14.52 23.48 3.02
CA TRP A 49 -13.28 22.72 2.79
C TRP A 49 -13.36 21.28 3.29
N TRP A 50 -14.08 21.04 4.39
CA TRP A 50 -14.35 19.68 4.87
C TRP A 50 -15.22 18.89 3.91
N GLU A 51 -16.29 19.47 3.38
CA GLU A 51 -17.14 18.82 2.37
C GLU A 51 -16.35 18.53 1.09
N GLU A 52 -15.59 19.50 0.58
CA GLU A 52 -14.77 19.34 -0.62
C GLU A 52 -13.67 18.27 -0.44
N SER A 53 -13.07 18.19 0.76
CA SER A 53 -12.11 17.15 1.12
C SER A 53 -12.74 15.75 1.17
N GLN A 54 -14.04 15.63 1.44
CA GLN A 54 -14.72 14.34 1.45
C GLN A 54 -15.19 13.93 0.05
N GLU A 55 -15.58 14.88 -0.79
CA GLU A 55 -15.98 14.59 -2.18
C GLU A 55 -14.78 14.30 -3.09
N ASN A 56 -13.62 14.91 -2.81
CA ASN A 56 -12.40 14.71 -3.59
C ASN A 56 -11.23 14.38 -2.66
N PRO A 57 -11.13 13.13 -2.18
CA PRO A 57 -10.05 12.74 -1.28
C PRO A 57 -8.70 12.99 -1.98
N PRO A 58 -7.73 13.62 -1.29
CA PRO A 58 -6.39 13.75 -1.84
C PRO A 58 -5.87 12.35 -2.21
N TYR A 59 -5.36 12.21 -3.43
CA TYR A 59 -4.83 10.94 -3.93
C TYR A 59 -3.74 10.43 -2.99
N GLU A 60 -4.03 9.37 -2.23
CA GLU A 60 -3.01 8.59 -1.55
C GLU A 60 -2.37 7.67 -2.59
N PRO A 61 -1.06 7.85 -2.91
CA PRO A 61 -0.37 6.87 -3.73
C PRO A 61 -0.45 5.50 -3.03
N PRO A 62 -0.69 4.41 -3.79
CA PRO A 62 -0.83 3.08 -3.22
C PRO A 62 0.34 2.77 -2.30
N ASP A 63 0.06 2.24 -1.11
CA ASP A 63 1.08 1.91 -0.12
C ASP A 63 2.07 0.94 -0.75
N GLN A 64 3.29 1.43 -0.99
CA GLN A 64 4.34 0.68 -1.67
C GLN A 64 4.64 -0.63 -0.92
N VAL A 65 4.39 -0.67 0.40
CA VAL A 65 4.56 -1.88 1.21
C VAL A 65 3.52 -2.94 0.86
N GLU A 66 2.27 -2.55 0.62
CA GLU A 66 1.19 -3.47 0.26
C GLU A 66 1.40 -4.03 -1.15
N VAL A 67 1.82 -3.19 -2.10
CA VAL A 67 2.20 -3.61 -3.46
C VAL A 67 3.36 -4.62 -3.41
N LEU A 68 4.43 -4.30 -2.67
CA LEU A 68 5.57 -5.20 -2.50
C LEU A 68 5.19 -6.50 -1.79
N ALA A 69 4.27 -6.47 -0.82
CA ALA A 69 3.78 -7.67 -0.14
C ALA A 69 2.99 -8.58 -1.10
N GLN A 70 2.18 -7.98 -1.98
CA GLN A 70 1.45 -8.71 -3.03
C GLN A 70 2.43 -9.33 -4.04
N GLU A 71 3.39 -8.57 -4.53
CA GLU A 71 4.42 -9.07 -5.47
C GLU A 71 5.23 -10.21 -4.85
N LEU A 72 5.69 -10.06 -3.60
CA LEU A 72 6.42 -11.10 -2.88
C LEU A 72 5.58 -12.39 -2.72
N SER A 73 4.27 -12.24 -2.51
CA SER A 73 3.36 -13.38 -2.38
C SER A 73 3.21 -14.12 -3.70
N GLN A 74 3.10 -13.39 -4.82
CA GLN A 74 3.06 -13.98 -6.16
C GLN A 74 4.37 -14.69 -6.51
N GLU A 75 5.52 -14.06 -6.23
CA GLU A 75 6.85 -14.63 -6.48
C GLU A 75 7.06 -15.93 -5.69
N LYS A 76 6.67 -15.95 -4.41
CA LYS A 76 6.74 -17.17 -3.58
C LYS A 76 5.89 -18.31 -4.15
N LEU A 77 4.71 -18.00 -4.68
CA LEU A 77 3.84 -19.00 -5.29
C LEU A 77 4.46 -19.55 -6.58
N ALA A 78 4.95 -18.67 -7.46
CA ALA A 78 5.61 -19.06 -8.70
C ALA A 78 6.85 -19.94 -8.43
N ARG A 79 7.66 -19.56 -7.44
CA ARG A 79 8.82 -20.36 -7.02
C ARG A 79 8.43 -21.75 -6.55
N LYS A 80 7.38 -21.88 -5.73
CA LYS A 80 6.91 -23.19 -5.26
C LYS A 80 6.45 -24.07 -6.42
N GLN A 81 5.75 -23.50 -7.39
CA GLN A 81 5.33 -24.23 -8.60
C GLN A 81 6.53 -24.72 -9.42
N LEU A 82 7.58 -23.89 -9.55
CA LEU A 82 8.82 -24.27 -10.23
C LEU A 82 9.59 -25.37 -9.49
N GLU A 83 9.63 -25.31 -8.15
CA GLU A 83 10.29 -26.35 -7.34
C GLU A 83 9.59 -27.70 -7.49
N GLU A 84 8.25 -27.74 -7.47
CA GLU A 84 7.50 -28.97 -7.71
C GLU A 84 7.69 -29.49 -9.14
N LEU A 85 7.67 -28.62 -10.15
CA LEU A 85 7.91 -29.02 -11.53
C LEU A 85 9.30 -29.64 -11.71
N ASN A 86 10.33 -29.03 -11.14
CA ASN A 86 11.70 -29.56 -11.18
C ASN A 86 11.80 -30.94 -10.53
N LYS A 87 11.09 -31.15 -9.43
CA LYS A 87 11.05 -32.45 -8.74
C LYS A 87 10.41 -33.53 -9.62
N THR A 88 9.29 -33.22 -10.27
CA THR A 88 8.62 -34.14 -11.21
C THR A 88 9.53 -34.47 -12.39
N LEU A 89 10.13 -33.47 -13.03
CA LEU A 89 11.05 -33.69 -14.15
C LEU A 89 12.27 -34.53 -13.74
N GLY A 90 12.79 -34.34 -12.52
CA GLY A 90 13.88 -35.16 -11.98
C GLY A 90 13.50 -36.64 -11.83
N SER A 91 12.25 -36.91 -11.41
CA SER A 91 11.72 -38.28 -11.34
C SER A 91 11.60 -38.90 -12.72
N GLU A 92 10.94 -38.21 -13.66
CA GLU A 92 10.72 -38.71 -15.03
C GLU A 92 12.05 -38.99 -15.75
N LEU A 93 13.04 -38.12 -15.59
CA LEU A 93 14.38 -38.35 -16.15
C LEU A 93 15.06 -39.59 -15.56
N SER A 94 14.85 -39.85 -14.27
CA SER A 94 15.38 -41.05 -13.61
C SER A 94 14.70 -42.31 -14.14
N ASP A 95 13.37 -42.27 -14.32
CA ASP A 95 12.59 -43.39 -14.86
C ASP A 95 13.00 -43.70 -16.31
N ILE A 96 13.11 -42.68 -17.16
CA ILE A 96 13.59 -42.82 -18.55
C ILE A 96 15.00 -43.43 -18.57
N LYS A 97 15.90 -42.97 -17.70
CA LYS A 97 17.27 -43.49 -17.61
C LYS A 97 17.27 -44.99 -17.24
N LEU A 98 16.41 -45.40 -16.31
CA LEU A 98 16.26 -46.81 -15.94
C LEU A 98 15.72 -47.63 -17.11
N SER A 99 14.67 -47.17 -17.78
CA SER A 99 14.12 -47.86 -18.96
C SER A 99 15.16 -48.03 -20.08
N LEU A 100 15.96 -47.00 -20.35
CA LEU A 100 17.04 -47.06 -21.35
C LEU A 100 18.13 -48.08 -20.97
N LEU A 101 18.49 -48.16 -19.69
CA LEU A 101 19.46 -49.15 -19.21
C LEU A 101 18.96 -50.58 -19.36
N SER A 102 17.68 -50.82 -19.05
CA SER A 102 17.04 -52.14 -19.24
C SER A 102 17.01 -52.56 -20.71
N LEU A 103 16.57 -51.67 -21.60
CA LEU A 103 16.53 -51.93 -23.05
C LEU A 103 17.92 -52.20 -23.63
N LYS A 104 18.95 -51.50 -23.13
CA LYS A 104 20.34 -51.71 -23.54
C LYS A 104 20.91 -53.04 -23.02
N GLY A 105 20.42 -53.52 -21.87
CA GLY A 105 20.78 -54.83 -21.33
C GLY A 105 20.17 -56.00 -22.11
N GLU A 106 18.91 -55.88 -22.53
CA GLU A 106 18.19 -56.90 -23.32
C GLU A 106 18.69 -57.03 -24.77
N SER A 107 19.35 -56.01 -25.31
CA SER A 107 19.89 -56.01 -26.68
C SER A 107 21.31 -56.62 -26.79
N ALA A 108 21.85 -57.16 -25.68
CA ALA A 108 23.19 -57.74 -25.61
C ALA A 108 23.21 -59.29 -25.50
N GLU A 109 22.07 -59.97 -25.65
CA GLU A 109 21.94 -61.44 -25.74
C GLU A 109 21.71 -61.95 -27.17
#